data_AF-A0A955V069-F1
#
_entry.id   AF-A0A955V069-F1
#
_cell.length_a   1.000
_cell.length_b   1.000
_cell.length_c   1.000
_cell.angle_alpha   90.00
_cell.angle_beta   90.00
_cell.angle_gamma   90.00
#
_symmetry.space_group_name_H-M   'P 1'
#
loop_
_entity.id
_entity.type
_entity.pdbx_description
1 polymer ?
#
loop_
_entity_poly.entity_id
_entity_poly.type
_entity_poly.pdbx_seq_one_letter_code
_entity_poly.pdbx_strand_id
1 'polypeptide(L)'
;MRAGAHTRLAEWLRARAARAAEFRVGDPVIFRAAKVSAHPGPRAVDVAPAARGESYSYVVDKLWRVEEVLADGRLVLATRRGKRHTLEATSRQLRHPSWLERWRYRDRFPAPPAPPRALRPVR
;
A
#
# COMPACT_ATOMS: atom_id res chain seq x y z
N MET A 1 15.50 -23.90 30.18
CA MET A 1 14.79 -24.01 28.89
C MET A 1 14.20 -22.65 28.50
N ARG A 2 14.80 -21.90 27.56
CA ARG A 2 14.23 -20.67 26.97
C ARG A 2 14.35 -20.74 25.45
N ALA A 3 13.44 -21.46 24.81
CA ALA A 3 13.34 -21.64 23.36
C ALA A 3 12.11 -20.91 22.79
N GLY A 4 11.88 -19.64 23.19
CA GLY A 4 10.63 -18.92 22.87
C GLY A 4 10.76 -17.75 21.88
N ALA A 5 11.94 -17.15 21.73
CA ALA A 5 12.13 -15.94 20.91
C ALA A 5 12.41 -16.25 19.43
N HIS A 6 13.15 -17.33 19.14
CA HIS A 6 13.55 -17.70 17.77
C HIS A 6 12.36 -18.16 16.92
N THR A 7 11.40 -18.88 17.53
CA THR A 7 10.20 -19.38 16.84
C THR A 7 9.31 -18.23 16.37
N ARG A 8 9.14 -17.19 17.20
CA ARG A 8 8.28 -16.03 16.90
C ARG A 8 8.81 -15.16 15.77
N LEU A 9 10.14 -15.02 15.66
CA LEU A 9 10.78 -14.31 14.55
C LEU A 9 10.64 -15.08 13.23
N ALA A 10 10.88 -16.39 13.25
CA ALA A 10 10.74 -17.23 12.07
C ALA A 10 9.29 -17.28 11.56
N GLU A 11 8.31 -17.40 12.46
CA GLU A 11 6.88 -17.34 12.12
C GLU A 11 6.49 -15.98 11.55
N TRP A 12 6.96 -14.88 12.16
CA TRP A 12 6.71 -13.53 11.66
C TRP A 12 7.32 -13.32 10.26
N LEU A 13 8.56 -13.76 10.02
CA LEU A 13 9.22 -13.69 8.71
C LEU A 13 8.46 -14.52 7.66
N ARG A 14 7.99 -15.72 8.01
CA ARG A 14 7.17 -16.56 7.13
C ARG A 14 5.84 -15.91 6.79
N ALA A 15 5.12 -15.39 7.78
CA ALA A 15 3.86 -14.69 7.57
C ALA A 15 4.06 -13.44 6.68
N ARG A 16 5.16 -12.71 6.89
CA ARG A 16 5.54 -11.56 6.07
C ARG A 16 5.85 -11.96 4.62
N ALA A 17 6.64 -13.01 4.41
CA ALA A 17 6.95 -13.52 3.08
C ALA A 17 5.70 -14.03 2.35
N ALA A 18 4.84 -14.79 3.03
CA ALA A 18 3.58 -15.29 2.49
C ALA A 18 2.67 -14.14 2.05
N ARG A 19 2.57 -13.09 2.88
CA ARG A 19 1.78 -11.91 2.56
C ARG A 19 2.36 -11.12 1.38
N ALA A 20 3.68 -10.99 1.30
CA ALA A 20 4.35 -10.33 0.18
C ALA A 20 4.14 -11.08 -1.15
N ALA A 21 4.07 -12.42 -1.11
CA ALA A 21 3.83 -13.25 -2.30
C ALA A 21 2.44 -13.06 -2.94
N GLU A 22 1.48 -12.46 -2.22
CA GLU A 22 0.17 -12.09 -2.76
C GLU A 22 0.20 -10.83 -3.66
N PHE A 23 1.31 -10.10 -3.67
CA PHE A 23 1.48 -8.89 -4.46
C PHE A 23 2.43 -9.14 -5.62
N ARG A 24 2.14 -8.52 -6.77
CA ARG A 24 2.98 -8.54 -7.96
C ARG A 24 3.30 -7.13 -8.40
N VAL A 25 4.46 -6.97 -9.04
CA VAL A 25 4.82 -5.73 -9.71
C VAL A 25 3.71 -5.36 -10.69
N GLY A 26 3.24 -4.12 -10.61
CA GLY A 26 2.13 -3.62 -11.39
C GLY A 26 0.76 -3.78 -10.71
N ASP A 27 0.62 -4.43 -9.56
CA ASP A 27 -0.71 -4.55 -8.94
C ASP A 27 -1.23 -3.19 -8.44
N PRO A 28 -2.49 -2.82 -8.76
CA PRO A 28 -3.12 -1.68 -8.13
C PRO A 28 -3.42 -2.02 -6.67
N VAL A 29 -3.15 -1.09 -5.75
CA VAL A 29 -3.40 -1.27 -4.33
C VAL A 29 -4.07 -0.03 -3.74
N ILE A 30 -4.86 -0.25 -2.70
CA ILE A 30 -5.50 0.81 -1.91
C ILE A 30 -4.84 0.84 -0.55
N PHE A 31 -4.30 2.00 -0.18
CA PHE A 31 -3.76 2.27 1.14
C PHE A 31 -4.70 3.20 1.93
N ARG A 32 -5.18 2.72 3.08
CA ARG A 32 -6.14 3.42 3.94
C ARG A 32 -5.41 4.31 4.95
N ALA A 33 -5.25 5.60 4.63
CA ALA A 33 -4.51 6.54 5.46
C ALA A 33 -5.44 7.27 6.45
N ALA A 34 -5.23 7.07 7.75
CA ALA A 34 -5.90 7.85 8.78
C ALA A 34 -5.34 9.28 8.85
N LYS A 35 -6.21 10.25 9.04
CA LYS A 35 -5.88 11.68 9.08
C LYS A 35 -6.74 12.43 10.09
N VAL A 36 -6.22 13.54 10.57
CA VAL A 36 -6.94 14.53 11.38
C VAL A 36 -6.70 15.92 10.79
N SER A 37 -7.76 16.68 10.53
CA SER A 37 -7.67 18.10 10.16
C SER A 37 -8.98 18.84 10.42
N ALA A 38 -8.92 20.17 10.50
CA ALA A 38 -10.12 21.01 10.61
C ALA A 38 -11.02 20.96 9.36
N HIS A 39 -10.42 20.70 8.19
CA HIS A 39 -11.12 20.68 6.91
C HIS A 39 -10.85 19.34 6.19
N PRO A 40 -11.74 18.34 6.30
CA PRO A 40 -11.64 17.11 5.52
C PRO A 40 -11.68 17.39 4.01
N GLY A 41 -10.80 16.75 3.26
CA GLY A 41 -10.79 16.90 1.80
C GLY A 41 -11.87 16.08 1.10
N PRO A 42 -12.12 16.28 -0.22
CA PRO A 42 -13.17 15.58 -0.98
C PRO A 42 -13.07 14.04 -1.08
N ARG A 43 -11.97 13.46 -0.57
CA ARG A 43 -11.73 12.01 -0.53
C ARG A 43 -11.75 11.46 0.90
N ALA A 44 -12.14 12.29 1.86
CA ALA A 44 -12.33 11.87 3.24
C ALA A 44 -13.54 10.93 3.29
N VAL A 45 -13.35 9.78 3.91
CA VAL A 45 -14.39 8.82 4.25
C VAL A 45 -14.34 8.55 5.75
N ASP A 46 -15.42 7.99 6.32
CA ASP A 46 -15.54 7.75 7.76
C ASP A 46 -15.20 8.98 8.61
N VAL A 47 -15.79 10.12 8.23
CA VAL A 47 -15.52 11.40 8.87
C VAL A 47 -16.23 11.46 10.22
N ALA A 48 -15.47 11.68 11.29
CA ALA A 48 -15.98 11.85 12.64
C ALA A 48 -15.46 13.16 13.24
N PRO A 49 -16.34 14.04 13.76
CA PRO A 49 -15.92 15.24 14.47
C PRO A 49 -15.24 14.89 15.80
N ALA A 50 -14.27 15.70 16.19
CA ALA A 50 -13.76 15.71 17.55
C ALA A 50 -14.84 16.23 18.52
N ALA A 51 -14.70 15.89 19.81
CA ALA A 51 -15.71 16.18 20.82
C ALA A 51 -16.08 17.68 20.94
N ARG A 52 -15.18 18.59 20.59
CA ARG A 52 -15.40 20.04 20.64
C ARG A 52 -15.53 20.69 19.24
N GLY A 53 -15.62 19.89 18.18
CA GLY A 53 -15.86 20.34 16.80
C GLY A 53 -14.69 21.06 16.11
N GLU A 54 -13.53 21.14 16.74
CA GLU A 54 -12.34 21.84 16.26
C GLU A 54 -11.60 21.09 15.13
N SER A 55 -11.80 19.78 15.05
CA SER A 55 -11.17 18.94 14.06
C SER A 55 -12.03 17.73 13.71
N TYR A 56 -11.66 17.07 12.62
CA TYR A 56 -12.28 15.85 12.17
C TYR A 56 -11.21 14.78 12.01
N SER A 57 -11.50 13.58 12.50
CA SER A 57 -10.77 12.37 12.12
C SER A 57 -11.44 11.74 10.92
N TYR A 58 -10.66 11.28 9.96
CA TYR A 58 -11.17 10.66 8.75
C TYR A 58 -10.12 9.76 8.12
N VAL A 59 -10.56 8.99 7.15
CA VAL A 59 -9.72 8.12 6.34
C VAL A 59 -9.63 8.68 4.92
N VAL A 60 -8.48 8.49 4.27
CA VAL A 60 -8.33 8.73 2.84
C VAL A 60 -7.77 7.49 2.17
N ASP A 61 -8.51 6.97 1.20
CA ASP A 61 -8.02 5.92 0.31
C ASP A 61 -7.01 6.49 -0.69
N LYS A 62 -5.82 5.92 -0.65
CA LYS A 62 -4.72 6.24 -1.54
C LYS A 62 -4.58 5.14 -2.58
N LEU A 63 -4.84 5.50 -3.83
CA LEU A 63 -4.78 4.60 -4.98
C LEU A 63 -3.34 4.61 -5.51
N TRP A 64 -2.63 3.52 -5.26
CA TRP A 64 -1.21 3.35 -5.59
C TRP A 64 -1.01 2.11 -6.43
N ARG A 65 0.23 1.89 -6.87
CA ARG A 65 0.61 0.70 -7.60
C ARG A 65 1.90 0.12 -7.04
N VAL A 66 1.99 -1.21 -6.99
CA VAL A 66 3.23 -1.91 -6.65
C VAL A 66 4.25 -1.68 -7.77
N GLU A 67 5.37 -1.07 -7.42
CA GLU A 67 6.52 -0.87 -8.30
C GLU A 67 7.56 -1.97 -8.12
N GLU A 68 7.75 -2.43 -6.88
CA GLU A 68 8.70 -3.50 -6.54
C GLU A 68 8.20 -4.31 -5.34
N VAL A 69 8.50 -5.61 -5.33
CA VAL A 69 8.32 -6.50 -4.18
C VAL A 69 9.71 -6.89 -3.70
N LEU A 70 10.10 -6.43 -2.52
CA LEU A 70 11.44 -6.64 -1.98
C LEU A 70 11.56 -8.05 -1.39
N ALA A 71 12.77 -8.63 -1.46
CA ALA A 71 13.06 -9.95 -0.92
C ALA A 71 12.83 -10.05 0.59
N ASP A 72 12.91 -8.92 1.30
CA ASP A 72 12.63 -8.87 2.72
C ASP A 72 11.12 -8.87 3.03
N GLY A 73 10.21 -8.78 2.05
CA GLY A 73 8.77 -8.75 2.24
C GLY A 73 8.14 -7.35 2.40
N ARG A 74 8.90 -6.29 2.13
CA ARG A 74 8.35 -4.94 1.91
C ARG A 74 7.96 -4.72 0.45
N LEU A 75 7.10 -3.74 0.22
CA LEU A 75 6.63 -3.32 -1.09
C LEU A 75 7.05 -1.88 -1.34
N VAL A 76 7.59 -1.61 -2.52
CA VAL A 76 7.76 -0.24 -3.03
C VAL A 76 6.52 0.11 -3.84
N LEU A 77 5.85 1.17 -3.42
CA LEU A 77 4.58 1.62 -3.97
C LEU A 77 4.75 2.99 -4.63
N ALA A 78 4.27 3.13 -5.85
CA ALA A 78 4.24 4.39 -6.57
C ALA A 78 2.87 5.07 -6.42
N THR A 79 2.89 6.39 -6.20
CA THR A 79 1.70 7.23 -6.29
C THR A 79 1.51 7.75 -7.71
N ARG A 80 0.33 8.29 -8.03
CA ARG A 80 0.03 8.86 -9.36
C ARG A 80 1.03 9.95 -9.79
N ARG A 81 1.58 10.71 -8.84
CA ARG A 81 2.55 11.79 -9.13
C ARG A 81 4.02 11.32 -9.04
N GLY A 82 4.27 10.01 -9.04
CA GLY A 82 5.62 9.45 -9.03
C GLY A 82 6.30 9.38 -7.66
N LYS A 83 5.68 9.88 -6.57
CA LYS A 83 6.22 9.68 -5.22
C LYS A 83 6.21 8.19 -4.87
N ARG A 84 7.32 7.69 -4.33
CA ARG A 84 7.48 6.31 -3.84
C ARG A 84 7.27 6.20 -2.34
N HIS A 85 6.72 5.08 -1.89
CA HIS A 85 6.54 4.72 -0.49
C HIS A 85 6.91 3.26 -0.28
N THR A 86 7.73 2.98 0.73
CA THR A 86 8.06 1.61 1.12
C THR A 86 7.22 1.21 2.33
N LEU A 87 6.42 0.15 2.20
CA LEU A 87 5.54 -0.34 3.26
C LEU A 87 5.70 -1.85 3.46
N GLU A 88 5.41 -2.31 4.66
CA GLU A 88 5.27 -3.74 4.98
C GLU A 88 4.08 -4.35 4.25
N ALA A 89 4.26 -5.50 3.59
CA ALA A 89 3.15 -6.22 2.94
C ALA A 89 2.07 -6.66 3.95
N THR A 90 2.46 -6.85 5.21
CA THR A 90 1.57 -7.20 6.33
C THR A 90 0.79 -6.02 6.89
N SER A 91 1.00 -4.80 6.36
CA SER A 91 0.25 -3.63 6.80
C SER A 91 -1.24 -3.82 6.55
N ARG A 92 -2.04 -3.75 7.63
CA ARG A 92 -3.50 -3.87 7.57
C ARG A 92 -4.17 -2.75 6.78
N GLN A 93 -3.47 -1.64 6.58
CA GLN A 93 -3.95 -0.51 5.80
C GLN A 93 -3.83 -0.75 4.30
N LEU A 94 -3.08 -1.78 3.86
CA LEU A 94 -2.84 -2.09 2.47
C LEU A 94 -3.70 -3.27 2.01
N ARG A 95 -4.40 -3.10 0.89
CA ARG A 95 -5.20 -4.18 0.27
C ARG A 95 -5.26 -4.05 -1.25
N HIS A 96 -5.63 -5.15 -1.90
CA HIS A 96 -6.07 -5.13 -3.28
C HIS A 96 -7.44 -4.43 -3.41
N PRO A 97 -7.68 -3.68 -4.50
CA PRO A 97 -9.01 -3.19 -4.83
C PRO A 97 -9.91 -4.36 -5.22
N SER A 98 -11.19 -4.29 -4.85
CA SER A 98 -12.22 -5.16 -5.41
C SER A 98 -12.40 -4.92 -6.91
N TRP A 99 -13.10 -5.83 -7.59
CA TRP A 99 -13.38 -5.70 -9.03
C TRP A 99 -14.08 -4.38 -9.40
N LEU A 100 -15.08 -3.98 -8.61
CA LEU A 100 -15.80 -2.74 -8.84
C LEU A 100 -14.92 -1.51 -8.61
N GLU A 101 -14.09 -1.52 -7.56
CA GLU A 101 -13.14 -0.43 -7.30
C GLU A 101 -12.07 -0.32 -8.37
N ARG A 102 -11.59 -1.46 -8.89
CA ARG A 102 -10.63 -1.52 -9.99
C ARG A 102 -11.20 -0.87 -11.25
N TRP A 103 -12.48 -1.11 -11.55
CA TRP A 103 -13.17 -0.48 -12.67
C TRP A 103 -13.44 1.02 -12.41
N ARG A 104 -14.09 1.36 -11.30
CA ARG A 104 -14.48 2.74 -10.94
C ARG A 104 -13.29 3.69 -10.82
N TYR A 105 -12.15 3.19 -10.34
CA TYR A 105 -10.95 3.99 -10.10
C TYR A 105 -9.82 3.73 -11.08
N ARG A 106 -10.10 3.06 -12.21
CA ARG A 106 -9.10 2.68 -13.22
C ARG A 106 -8.16 3.82 -13.57
N ASP A 107 -8.72 5.00 -13.87
CA ASP A 107 -7.95 6.16 -14.33
C ASP A 107 -7.21 6.89 -13.21
N ARG A 108 -7.46 6.54 -11.95
CA ARG A 108 -6.83 7.17 -10.77
C ARG A 108 -5.61 6.39 -10.30
N PHE A 109 -5.54 5.10 -10.58
CA PHE A 109 -4.33 4.32 -10.32
C PHE A 109 -3.16 4.84 -11.16
N PRO A 110 -1.92 4.79 -10.63
CA PRO A 110 -0.74 5.04 -11.45
C PRO A 110 -0.68 4.08 -12.64
N ALA A 111 0.01 4.48 -13.71
CA ALA A 111 0.34 3.58 -14.80
C ALA A 111 1.17 2.40 -14.27
N PRO A 112 1.08 1.21 -14.89
CA PRO A 112 2.01 0.12 -14.64
C PRO A 112 3.46 0.62 -14.75
N PRO A 113 4.38 0.16 -13.88
CA PRO A 113 5.79 0.41 -14.10
C PRO A 113 6.17 -0.13 -15.49
N ALA A 114 7.00 0.60 -16.22
CA ALA A 114 7.51 0.12 -17.49
C ALA A 114 8.19 -1.24 -17.27
N PRO A 115 8.04 -2.21 -18.20
CA PRO A 115 8.83 -3.42 -18.14
C PRO A 115 10.31 -3.05 -18.05
N PRO A 116 11.15 -3.83 -17.34
CA PRO A 116 12.57 -3.57 -17.27
C PRO A 116 13.09 -3.38 -18.69
N ARG A 117 13.63 -2.19 -18.97
CA ARG A 117 14.12 -1.83 -20.30
C ARG A 117 15.22 -2.82 -20.64
N ALA A 118 14.91 -3.77 -21.52
CA ALA A 118 15.88 -4.73 -22.02
C ALA A 118 17.09 -3.93 -22.50
N LEU A 119 18.26 -4.21 -21.91
CA LEU A 119 19.51 -3.63 -22.35
C LEU A 119 19.61 -3.96 -23.83
N ARG A 120 19.54 -2.94 -24.68
CA ARG A 120 19.83 -3.12 -26.11
C ARG A 120 21.25 -3.67 -26.17
N PRO A 121 21.51 -4.78 -26.87
CA PRO A 121 22.89 -5.19 -27.11
C PRO A 121 23.57 -4.02 -27.81
N VAL A 122 24.63 -3.51 -27.19
CA VAL A 122 25.56 -2.58 -27.82
C VAL A 122 26.16 -3.35 -28.99
N ARG A 123 25.91 -2.87 -30.22
CA ARG A 123 26.52 -3.42 -31.42
C ARG A 123 27.95 -2.92 -31.54
#